data_AF-A0A642C5V5-F1
#
_entry.id   AF-A0A642C5V5-F1
#
_cell.length_a   1.000
_cell.length_b   1.000
_cell.length_c   1.000
_cell.angle_alpha   90.00
_cell.angle_beta   90.00
_cell.angle_gamma   90.00
#
_symmetry.space_group_name_H-M   'P 1'
#
loop_
_entity.id
_entity.type
_entity.pdbx_description
1 polymer ?
#
loop_
_entity_poly.entity_id
_entity_poly.type
_entity_poly.pdbx_seq_one_letter_code
_entity_poly.pdbx_strand_id
1 'polypeptide(L)'
;MKISFSRQTKERAFKQLYEDYYAPFCLYAKRFVDDKEVREDIVSDVFTSLWDKLDTDSFDLQSETALGYIKMCVKNSCLNFLKHQEYEWSYAENIQKKAPLYETETDSVYT
;
A
#
# COMPACT_ATOMS: atom_id res chain seq x y z
N MET A 1 -28.93 -23.04 9.39
CA MET A 1 -29.46 -21.67 9.59
C MET A 1 -28.51 -20.71 8.88
N LYS A 2 -28.86 -20.22 7.69
CA LYS A 2 -28.03 -19.23 6.98
C LYS A 2 -28.35 -17.87 7.62
N ILE A 3 -27.47 -17.40 8.49
CA ILE A 3 -27.57 -16.07 9.08
C ILE A 3 -27.20 -15.08 7.98
N SER A 4 -28.21 -14.57 7.27
CA SER A 4 -28.03 -13.43 6.39
C SER A 4 -27.73 -12.22 7.27
N PHE A 5 -26.46 -11.87 7.41
CA PHE A 5 -26.04 -10.63 8.04
C PHE A 5 -26.67 -9.47 7.28
N SER A 6 -27.51 -8.68 7.96
CA SER A 6 -28.01 -7.42 7.38
C SER A 6 -26.82 -6.50 7.10
N ARG A 7 -26.89 -5.69 6.04
CA ARG A 7 -25.83 -4.74 5.63
C ARG A 7 -25.29 -3.93 6.83
N GLN A 8 -26.19 -3.40 7.67
CA GLN A 8 -25.84 -2.68 8.90
C GLN A 8 -24.97 -3.47 9.88
N THR A 9 -25.16 -4.79 9.98
CA THR A 9 -24.36 -5.63 10.89
C THR A 9 -22.94 -5.82 10.36
N LYS A 10 -22.75 -5.88 9.03
CA LYS A 10 -21.43 -5.94 8.39
C LYS A 10 -20.68 -4.62 8.57
N GLU A 11 -21.34 -3.50 8.35
CA GLU A 11 -20.76 -2.16 8.53
C GLU A 11 -20.29 -1.95 9.97
N ARG A 12 -21.09 -2.35 10.96
CA ARG A 12 -20.72 -2.28 12.37
C ARG A 12 -19.53 -3.18 12.71
N ALA A 13 -19.51 -4.40 12.19
CA ALA A 13 -18.39 -5.32 12.41
C ALA A 13 -17.09 -4.79 11.80
N PHE A 14 -17.15 -4.22 10.59
CA PHE A 14 -16.00 -3.59 9.96
C PHE A 14 -15.51 -2.38 10.73
N LYS A 15 -16.42 -1.50 11.18
CA LYS A 15 -16.05 -0.34 11.98
C LYS A 15 -15.28 -0.77 13.24
N GLN A 16 -15.77 -1.79 13.94
CA GLN A 16 -15.09 -2.32 15.12
C GLN A 16 -13.71 -2.90 14.77
N LEU A 17 -13.61 -3.68 13.68
CA LEU A 17 -12.33 -4.20 13.20
C LEU A 17 -11.33 -3.07 12.88
N TYR A 18 -11.79 -2.00 12.24
CA TYR A 18 -10.96 -0.85 11.92
C TYR A 18 -10.45 -0.16 13.19
N GLU A 19 -11.35 0.14 14.14
CA GLU A 19 -11.00 0.77 15.42
C GLU A 19 -10.01 -0.08 16.23
N ASP A 20 -10.20 -1.40 16.24
CA ASP A 20 -9.37 -2.32 17.02
C ASP A 20 -7.99 -2.56 16.38
N TYR A 21 -7.90 -2.63 15.05
CA TYR A 21 -6.72 -3.14 14.35
C TYR A 21 -5.96 -2.14 13.47
N TYR A 22 -6.52 -0.95 13.18
CA TYR A 22 -5.81 0.05 12.39
C TYR A 22 -4.44 0.41 13.01
N ALA A 23 -4.42 0.86 14.26
CA ALA A 23 -3.18 1.23 14.94
C ALA A 23 -2.19 0.06 15.10
N PRO A 24 -2.61 -1.17 15.50
CA PRO A 24 -1.74 -2.34 15.49
C PRO A 24 -1.13 -2.64 14.11
N PHE A 25 -1.88 -2.49 13.02
CA PHE A 25 -1.35 -2.70 11.68
C PHE A 25 -0.39 -1.59 11.23
N CYS A 26 -0.63 -0.33 11.60
CA CYS A 26 0.35 0.75 11.40
C CYS A 26 1.66 0.46 12.15
N LEU A 27 1.59 -0.06 13.37
CA LEU A 27 2.78 -0.47 14.12
C LEU A 27 3.46 -1.70 13.49
N TYR A 28 2.69 -2.64 12.94
CA TYR A 28 3.25 -3.78 12.21
C TYR A 28 3.97 -3.34 10.93
N ALA A 29 3.41 -2.39 10.19
CA ALA A 29 3.99 -1.81 8.98
C ALA A 29 5.36 -1.13 9.25
N LYS A 30 5.60 -0.67 10.49
CA LYS A 30 6.90 -0.12 10.94
C LYS A 30 8.08 -1.08 10.79
N ARG A 31 7.82 -2.38 10.70
CA ARG A 31 8.87 -3.38 10.44
C ARG A 31 9.42 -3.32 9.01
N PHE A 32 8.73 -2.62 8.12
CA PHE A 32 9.06 -2.54 6.69
C PHE A 32 9.32 -1.09 6.26
N VAL A 33 8.49 -0.15 6.68
CA VAL A 33 8.56 1.27 6.29
C VAL A 33 8.69 2.15 7.53
N ASP A 34 9.72 2.99 7.59
CA ASP A 34 9.98 3.83 8.76
C ASP A 34 9.09 5.07 8.82
N ASP A 35 8.81 5.66 7.65
CA ASP A 35 7.98 6.84 7.51
C ASP A 35 6.57 6.59 8.06
N LYS A 36 6.10 7.47 8.94
CA LYS A 36 4.82 7.29 9.62
C LYS A 36 3.65 7.51 8.66
N GLU A 37 3.70 8.57 7.85
CA GLU A 37 2.61 8.97 6.96
C GLU A 37 2.41 7.89 5.89
N VAL A 38 3.51 7.40 5.30
CA VAL A 38 3.45 6.31 4.31
C VAL A 38 2.84 5.05 4.90
N ARG A 39 3.15 4.70 6.15
CA ARG A 39 2.52 3.54 6.80
C ARG A 39 1.02 3.71 7.00
N GLU A 40 0.61 4.88 7.49
CA GLU A 40 -0.80 5.19 7.73
C GLU A 40 -1.59 5.16 6.42
N ASP A 41 -0.99 5.64 5.33
CA ASP A 41 -1.55 5.60 3.97
C ASP A 41 -1.72 4.15 3.49
N ILE A 42 -0.64 3.34 3.53
CA ILE A 42 -0.68 1.93 3.14
C ILE A 42 -1.74 1.14 3.91
N VAL A 43 -1.84 1.34 5.22
CA VAL A 43 -2.83 0.62 6.04
C VAL A 43 -4.24 1.09 5.69
N SER A 44 -4.44 2.40 5.48
CA SER A 44 -5.74 2.96 5.06
C SER A 44 -6.20 2.35 3.74
N ASP A 45 -5.33 2.25 2.75
CA ASP A 45 -5.62 1.61 1.46
C ASP A 45 -6.03 0.14 1.58
N VAL A 46 -5.37 -0.59 2.48
CA VAL A 46 -5.72 -2.00 2.74
C VAL A 46 -7.12 -2.10 3.35
N PHE A 47 -7.47 -1.24 4.31
CA PHE A 47 -8.81 -1.22 4.89
C PHE A 47 -9.88 -0.75 3.90
N THR A 48 -9.59 0.22 3.04
CA THR A 48 -10.49 0.65 1.95
C THR A 48 -10.74 -0.50 0.98
N SER A 49 -9.68 -1.18 0.55
CA SER A 49 -9.78 -2.37 -0.31
C SER A 49 -10.57 -3.52 0.34
N LEU A 50 -10.50 -3.62 1.67
CA LEU A 50 -11.25 -4.60 2.43
C LEU A 50 -12.75 -4.25 2.49
N TRP A 51 -13.07 -2.97 2.65
CA TRP A 51 -14.44 -2.46 2.64
C TRP A 51 -15.15 -2.76 1.30
N ASP A 52 -14.48 -2.50 0.18
CA ASP A 52 -15.04 -2.75 -1.16
C ASP A 52 -15.36 -4.25 -1.36
N LYS A 53 -14.50 -5.12 -0.81
CA LYS A 53 -14.72 -6.58 -0.84
C LYS A 53 -15.86 -7.03 0.07
N LEU A 54 -16.11 -6.32 1.15
CA LEU A 54 -17.22 -6.58 2.08
C LEU A 54 -18.58 -6.35 1.41
N ASP A 55 -18.68 -5.30 0.56
CA ASP A 55 -19.90 -4.96 -0.18
C ASP A 55 -20.21 -5.99 -1.29
N THR A 56 -19.18 -6.71 -1.77
CA THR A 56 -19.31 -7.75 -2.82
C THR A 56 -19.69 -9.14 -2.28
N ASP A 57 -20.17 -9.23 -1.02
CA ASP A 57 -20.80 -10.42 -0.42
C ASP A 57 -19.93 -11.68 -0.15
N SER A 58 -18.62 -11.65 -0.45
CA SER A 58 -17.74 -12.83 -0.36
C SER A 58 -16.82 -12.88 0.87
N PHE A 59 -16.77 -11.82 1.69
CA PHE A 59 -15.82 -11.71 2.79
C PHE A 59 -16.48 -11.84 4.16
N ASP A 60 -16.18 -12.93 4.86
CA ASP A 60 -16.64 -13.17 6.23
C ASP A 60 -15.60 -12.66 7.25
N LEU A 61 -15.95 -11.54 7.89
CA LEU A 61 -15.09 -10.80 8.82
C LEU A 61 -14.87 -11.54 10.16
N GLN A 62 -15.67 -12.56 10.46
CA GLN A 62 -15.71 -13.20 11.79
C GLN A 62 -14.65 -14.30 12.00
N SER A 63 -13.86 -14.64 10.99
CA SER A 63 -12.88 -15.73 11.07
C SER A 63 -11.50 -15.24 11.49
N GLU A 64 -10.77 -16.02 12.30
CA GLU A 64 -9.34 -15.78 12.61
C GLU A 64 -8.49 -15.61 11.33
N THR A 65 -8.94 -16.21 10.23
CA THR A 65 -8.39 -16.08 8.89
C THR A 65 -8.41 -14.64 8.37
N ALA A 66 -9.40 -13.82 8.74
CA ALA A 66 -9.52 -12.43 8.28
C ALA A 66 -8.34 -11.57 8.76
N LEU A 67 -7.92 -11.71 10.02
CA LEU A 67 -6.75 -10.99 10.55
C LEU A 67 -5.45 -11.43 9.87
N GLY A 68 -5.30 -12.73 9.62
CA GLY A 68 -4.17 -13.28 8.87
C GLY A 68 -4.12 -12.72 7.44
N TYR A 69 -5.27 -12.61 6.79
CA TYR A 69 -5.40 -12.02 5.46
C TYR A 69 -4.99 -10.54 5.45
N ILE A 70 -5.53 -9.73 6.37
CA ILE A 70 -5.20 -8.30 6.46
C ILE A 70 -3.70 -8.11 6.72
N LYS A 71 -3.12 -8.90 7.62
CA LYS A 71 -1.68 -8.87 7.90
C LYS A 71 -0.84 -9.16 6.65
N MET A 72 -1.27 -10.12 5.83
CA MET A 72 -0.64 -10.45 4.56
C MET A 72 -0.76 -9.29 3.57
N CYS A 73 -1.95 -8.68 3.46
CA CYS A 73 -2.18 -7.50 2.62
C CYS A 73 -1.27 -6.33 3.01
N VAL A 74 -1.23 -5.96 4.28
CA VAL A 74 -0.36 -4.88 4.79
C VAL A 74 1.11 -5.16 4.46
N LYS A 75 1.58 -6.39 4.72
CA LYS A 75 2.96 -6.80 4.39
C LYS A 75 3.23 -6.63 2.89
N ASN A 76 2.34 -7.15 2.03
CA ASN A 76 2.53 -7.10 0.60
C ASN A 76 2.51 -5.67 0.06
N SER A 77 1.62 -4.81 0.57
CA SER A 77 1.59 -3.39 0.20
C SER A 77 2.87 -2.66 0.61
N CYS A 78 3.41 -2.93 1.81
CA CYS A 78 4.70 -2.38 2.22
C CYS A 78 5.85 -2.82 1.29
N LEU A 79 5.89 -4.11 0.94
CA LEU A 79 6.92 -4.64 0.03
C LEU A 79 6.80 -4.06 -1.39
N ASN A 80 5.58 -3.88 -1.89
CA ASN A 80 5.34 -3.23 -3.18
C ASN A 80 5.80 -1.77 -3.16
N PHE A 81 5.48 -1.02 -2.09
CA PHE A 81 5.96 0.35 -1.93
C PHE A 81 7.49 0.42 -2.00
N LEU A 82 8.19 -0.41 -1.22
CA LEU A 82 9.66 -0.45 -1.22
C LEU A 82 10.24 -0.81 -2.60
N LYS A 83 9.62 -1.76 -3.31
CA LYS A 83 10.05 -2.15 -4.66
C LYS A 83 9.87 -0.99 -5.66
N HIS A 84 8.79 -0.23 -5.56
CA HIS A 84 8.58 0.95 -6.39
C HIS A 84 9.61 2.04 -6.07
N GLN A 85 9.88 2.28 -4.79
CA GLN A 85 10.90 3.24 -4.36
C GLN A 85 12.29 2.88 -4.87
N GLU A 86 12.68 1.60 -4.80
CA GLU A 86 13.96 1.10 -5.33
C GLU A 86 14.07 1.33 -6.85
N TYR A 87 13.00 1.09 -7.60
CA TYR A 87 12.96 1.32 -9.04
C TYR A 87 13.15 2.80 -9.39
N GLU A 88 12.48 3.69 -8.68
CA GLU A 88 12.61 5.14 -8.89
C GLU A 88 14.02 5.64 -8.59
N TRP A 89 14.65 5.15 -7.51
CA TRP A 89 16.03 5.49 -7.18
C TRP A 89 17.02 5.00 -8.23
N SER A 90 16.88 3.74 -8.67
CA SER A 90 17.70 3.18 -9.73
C SER A 90 17.55 3.98 -11.04
N TYR A 91 16.33 4.35 -11.40
CA TYR A 91 16.07 5.17 -12.58
C TYR A 91 16.70 6.56 -12.48
N ALA A 92 16.55 7.24 -11.34
CA ALA A 92 17.15 8.55 -11.09
C ALA A 92 18.69 8.50 -11.17
N GLU A 93 19.30 7.47 -10.61
CA GLU A 93 20.75 7.26 -10.68
C GLU A 93 21.22 7.03 -12.13
N ASN A 94 20.47 6.23 -12.90
CA ASN A 94 20.77 5.99 -14.31
C ASN A 94 20.67 7.25 -15.18
N ILE A 95 19.73 8.15 -14.89
CA ILE A 95 19.66 9.45 -15.57
C ILE A 95 20.87 10.31 -15.22
N GLN A 96 21.23 10.43 -13.94
CA GLN A 96 22.37 11.24 -13.51
C GLN A 96 23.70 10.77 -14.13
N LYS A 97 23.88 9.45 -14.31
CA LYS A 97 25.07 8.88 -14.95
C LYS A 97 25.13 9.11 -16.46
N LYS A 98 24.00 9.40 -17.13
CA LYS A 98 24.00 9.78 -18.53
C LYS A 98 24.29 11.28 -18.61
N ALA A 99 25.55 11.62 -18.94
CA ALA A 99 25.94 13.00 -19.23
C ALA A 99 24.98 13.62 -20.28
N PRO A 100 24.66 14.92 -20.19
CA PRO A 100 23.76 15.55 -21.14
C PRO A 100 24.34 15.49 -22.56
N LEU A 101 23.54 15.05 -23.53
CA LEU A 101 23.93 14.84 -24.94
C LEU A 101 24.10 16.16 -25.74
N TYR A 102 24.64 17.23 -25.14
CA TYR A 102 24.81 18.52 -25.82
C TYR A 102 26.24 19.08 -25.85
N GLU A 103 27.25 18.24 -25.64
CA GLU A 103 28.66 18.63 -25.87
C GLU A 103 29.29 17.89 -27.06
N THR A 104 28.70 17.98 -28.25
CA THR A 104 29.43 17.73 -29.51
C THR A 104 28.80 18.49 -30.69
N GLU A 105 28.64 19.80 -30.58
CA GLU A 105 28.61 20.66 -31.77
C GLU A 105 29.54 21.85 -31.49
N THR A 106 30.82 21.63 -31.77
CA THR A 106 31.74 22.73 -32.04
C THR A 106 31.23 23.43 -33.30
N ASP A 107 30.33 24.39 -33.14
CA ASP A 107 30.03 25.39 -34.16
C ASP A 107 31.28 26.28 -34.32
N SER A 108 32.28 25.72 -34.99
CA SER A 108 33.38 26.44 -35.61
C SER A 108 32.81 27.24 -36.79
N VAL A 109 32.00 28.27 -36.49
CA VAL A 109 31.55 29.26 -37.46
C VAL A 109 32.49 30.46 -37.39
N TYR A 110 33.76 30.23 -37.70
CA TYR A 110 34.73 31.24 -38.12
C TYR A 110 35.74 30.58 -39.06
N THR A 111 35.38 30.45 -40.33
CA THR A 111 36.32 30.42 -41.46
C THR A 111 35.61 31.01 -42.67
#